data_AF-A0A7C6KXH5-F1
#
_entry.id   AF-A0A7C6KXH5-F1
#
_cell.length_a   1.000
_cell.length_b   1.000
_cell.length_c   1.000
_cell.angle_alpha   90.00
_cell.angle_beta   90.00
_cell.angle_gamma   90.00
#
_symmetry.space_group_name_H-M   'P 1'
#
loop_
_entity.id
_entity.type
_entity.pdbx_description
1 polymer ?
#
loop_
_entity_poly.entity_id
_entity_poly.type
_entity_poly.pdbx_seq_one_letter_code
_entity_poly.pdbx_strand_id
1 'polypeptide(L)'
;MCDLKYSCKLEISSDKMSAFLIVENISNDGITLNKDNIYDLLSSHNVVFGIIENVIDKICKSPNINERYLIAQGKKPINGKDGRVEYLIDFESNAEPKVLEDGRVDYKELQIFKSVKKDEIIARKVDPEDGIDGMNVKGEIVKADKGKEAKLPLGKNTYINDGCLYSSIDGHIFKKDQKINVNPIIELKDVNASTGNVRTFASIKIYNNISSGYKIESDGDVEIYGVVEGSTISAKGNIIIHKGIQGNGKAKIISGGKVVSKYLQNCEVIAEDDVVSEAIMYSTVKTNSCVKLIGNKGVIVGSVVIATREIEAINVGSKMFVHTELIVGEPPEKRKRKEEISKKISENEKSIDGLNKIVSYLTKLGVPEDKRAIYEKTLKSLLQLEAENKSLLDEYRELNSNNDESFGIIKVYDTVYPGTKITIDDVSRNIKDPVKYVTFVRNGADIDILPIG
;
A
#
# COMPACT_ATOMS: atom_id res chain seq x y z
N MET A 1 -7.58 -77.42 16.37
CA MET A 1 -6.42 -76.52 16.24
C MET A 1 -6.26 -75.86 17.58
N CYS A 2 -5.07 -75.90 18.18
CA CYS A 2 -4.84 -75.28 19.48
C CYS A 2 -5.31 -73.82 19.44
N ASP A 3 -6.18 -73.44 20.37
CA ASP A 3 -6.56 -72.04 20.60
C ASP A 3 -5.31 -71.28 21.05
N LEU A 4 -4.55 -70.79 20.07
CA LEU A 4 -3.39 -69.95 20.29
C LEU A 4 -3.87 -68.68 21.01
N LYS A 5 -3.31 -68.46 22.17
CA LYS A 5 -3.57 -67.28 22.99
C LYS A 5 -2.51 -66.23 22.72
N TYR A 6 -2.94 -64.98 22.59
CA TYR A 6 -2.08 -63.85 22.24
C TYR A 6 -2.08 -62.81 23.36
N SER A 7 -0.88 -62.32 23.71
CA SER A 7 -0.74 -61.08 24.49
C SER A 7 -1.14 -59.91 23.60
N CYS A 8 -2.13 -59.14 24.03
CA CYS A 8 -2.64 -57.99 23.29
C CYS A 8 -2.59 -56.74 24.14
N LYS A 9 -2.08 -55.66 23.57
CA LYS A 9 -2.05 -54.34 24.22
C LYS A 9 -2.97 -53.40 23.46
N LEU A 10 -3.89 -52.77 24.19
CA LEU A 10 -4.73 -51.70 23.65
C LEU A 10 -4.11 -50.34 23.96
N GLU A 11 -3.86 -49.56 22.92
CA GLU A 11 -3.36 -48.19 23.04
C GLU A 11 -4.40 -47.21 22.52
N ILE A 12 -4.83 -46.29 23.39
CA ILE A 12 -5.72 -45.18 23.00
C ILE A 12 -4.85 -43.93 22.85
N SER A 13 -5.05 -43.17 21.77
CA SER A 13 -4.36 -41.91 21.56
C SER A 13 -4.67 -40.91 22.69
N SER A 14 -3.78 -39.95 22.94
CA SER A 14 -3.95 -38.95 24.01
C SER A 14 -5.20 -38.08 23.85
N ASP A 15 -5.59 -37.80 22.60
CA ASP A 15 -6.83 -37.11 22.23
C ASP A 15 -8.08 -38.01 22.25
N LYS A 16 -7.91 -39.31 22.58
CA LYS A 16 -8.94 -40.36 22.58
C LYS A 16 -9.62 -40.56 21.23
N MET A 17 -9.08 -40.05 20.13
CA MET A 17 -9.69 -40.13 18.79
C MET A 17 -9.42 -41.44 18.07
N SER A 18 -8.46 -42.24 18.52
CA SER A 18 -8.09 -43.50 17.87
C SER A 18 -7.75 -44.55 18.92
N ALA A 19 -8.17 -45.79 18.70
CA ALA A 19 -7.77 -46.95 19.49
C ALA A 19 -7.04 -47.95 18.60
N PHE A 20 -5.90 -48.43 19.10
CA PHE A 20 -5.03 -49.35 18.41
C PHE A 20 -4.86 -50.64 19.20
N LEU A 21 -4.92 -51.77 18.51
CA LEU A 21 -4.60 -53.07 19.07
C LEU A 21 -3.23 -53.50 18.58
N ILE A 22 -2.35 -53.85 19.50
CA ILE A 22 -1.04 -54.41 19.22
C ILE A 22 -1.04 -55.85 19.69
N VAL A 23 -0.79 -56.78 18.76
CA VAL A 23 -0.64 -58.21 19.08
C VAL A 23 0.85 -58.46 19.35
N GLU A 24 1.26 -58.62 20.60
CA GLU A 24 2.68 -58.58 20.99
C GLU A 24 3.40 -59.91 20.79
N ASN A 25 2.82 -61.02 21.25
CA ASN A 25 3.37 -62.37 21.12
C ASN A 25 2.33 -63.44 21.50
N ILE A 26 2.63 -64.71 21.21
CA ILE A 26 1.86 -65.86 21.70
C ILE A 26 2.20 -66.06 23.20
N SER A 27 1.19 -66.21 24.04
CA SER A 27 1.33 -66.36 25.49
C SER A 27 0.23 -67.26 26.07
N ASN A 28 0.55 -68.14 27.01
CA ASN A 28 -0.42 -69.03 27.65
C ASN A 28 -1.47 -68.28 28.50
N ASP A 29 -1.13 -67.07 28.94
CA ASP A 29 -1.99 -66.18 29.74
C ASP A 29 -2.72 -65.13 28.87
N GLY A 30 -2.58 -65.22 27.54
CA GLY A 30 -3.23 -64.32 26.58
C GLY A 30 -4.69 -64.66 26.28
N ILE A 31 -5.28 -63.92 25.34
CA ILE A 31 -6.66 -64.14 24.87
C ILE A 31 -6.68 -64.81 23.49
N THR A 32 -7.73 -65.58 23.20
CA THR A 32 -7.98 -66.06 21.84
C THR A 32 -8.50 -64.88 21.00
N LEU A 33 -7.91 -64.62 19.83
CA LEU A 33 -8.29 -63.51 18.95
C LEU A 33 -9.56 -63.81 18.15
N ASN A 34 -10.69 -64.00 18.84
CA ASN A 34 -12.02 -64.05 18.23
C ASN A 34 -12.74 -62.70 18.41
N LYS A 35 -13.85 -62.50 17.68
CA LYS A 35 -14.59 -61.23 17.73
C LYS A 35 -15.04 -60.88 19.14
N ASP A 36 -15.62 -61.85 19.85
CA ASP A 36 -16.20 -61.65 21.18
C ASP A 36 -15.14 -61.16 22.19
N ASN A 37 -13.99 -61.82 22.25
CA ASN A 37 -12.89 -61.43 23.13
C ASN A 37 -12.29 -60.05 22.77
N ILE A 38 -12.25 -59.70 21.48
CA ILE A 38 -11.79 -58.36 21.05
C ILE A 38 -12.83 -57.30 21.42
N TYR A 39 -14.13 -57.58 21.29
CA TYR A 39 -15.19 -56.68 21.74
C TYR A 39 -15.22 -56.52 23.26
N ASP A 40 -14.97 -57.59 24.02
CA ASP A 40 -14.84 -57.53 25.48
C ASP A 40 -13.60 -56.72 25.89
N LEU A 41 -12.49 -56.86 25.16
CA LEU A 41 -11.28 -56.07 25.37
C LEU A 41 -11.51 -54.59 25.07
N LEU A 42 -12.22 -54.25 23.99
CA LEU A 42 -12.61 -52.88 23.68
C LEU A 42 -13.56 -52.30 24.75
N SER A 43 -14.55 -53.07 25.18
CA SER A 43 -15.54 -52.68 26.18
C SER A 43 -14.90 -52.43 27.56
N SER A 44 -13.99 -53.30 28.00
CA SER A 44 -13.25 -53.14 29.26
C SER A 44 -12.37 -51.87 29.29
N HIS A 45 -12.01 -51.33 28.12
CA HIS A 45 -11.27 -50.08 27.98
C HIS A 45 -12.17 -48.88 27.60
N ASN A 46 -13.49 -49.05 27.67
CA ASN A 46 -14.51 -48.08 27.30
C ASN A 46 -14.41 -47.58 25.86
N VAL A 47 -13.99 -48.43 24.92
CA VAL A 47 -14.03 -48.11 23.48
C VAL A 47 -15.37 -48.59 22.93
N VAL A 48 -16.28 -47.64 22.69
CA VAL A 48 -17.69 -47.91 22.36
C VAL A 48 -18.13 -47.30 21.03
N PHE A 49 -17.28 -46.47 20.41
CA PHE A 49 -17.63 -45.75 19.19
C PHE A 49 -16.54 -45.86 18.12
N GLY A 50 -16.96 -45.91 16.85
CA GLY A 50 -16.06 -45.87 15.69
C GLY A 50 -15.29 -47.16 15.45
N ILE A 51 -15.79 -48.31 15.90
CA ILE A 51 -15.15 -49.61 15.75
C ILE A 51 -15.06 -50.01 14.28
N ILE A 52 -13.89 -50.47 13.85
CA ILE A 52 -13.57 -50.78 12.45
C ILE A 52 -13.64 -52.30 12.25
N GLU A 53 -14.83 -52.80 11.95
CA GLU A 53 -15.13 -54.24 11.91
C GLU A 53 -14.25 -55.03 10.93
N ASN A 54 -13.96 -54.46 9.76
CA ASN A 54 -13.11 -55.10 8.74
C ASN A 54 -11.67 -55.32 9.22
N VAL A 55 -11.15 -54.46 10.11
CA VAL A 55 -9.82 -54.63 10.70
C VAL A 55 -9.86 -55.72 11.77
N ILE A 56 -10.91 -55.78 12.59
CA ILE A 56 -11.12 -56.86 13.57
C ILE A 56 -11.22 -58.22 12.86
N ASP A 57 -11.99 -58.30 11.78
CA ASP A 57 -12.09 -59.49 10.93
C ASP A 57 -10.74 -59.96 10.39
N LYS A 58 -9.88 -59.02 10.01
CA LYS A 58 -8.53 -59.30 9.52
C LYS A 58 -7.64 -59.86 10.63
N ILE A 59 -7.69 -59.27 11.82
CA ILE A 59 -6.92 -59.73 12.99
C ILE A 59 -7.34 -61.14 13.40
N CYS A 60 -8.64 -61.45 13.40
CA CYS A 60 -9.16 -62.78 13.76
C CYS A 60 -8.74 -63.88 12.77
N LYS A 61 -8.62 -63.55 11.47
CA LYS A 61 -8.25 -64.50 10.42
C LYS A 61 -6.73 -64.70 10.30
N SER A 62 -5.98 -63.61 10.42
CA SER A 62 -4.55 -63.57 10.12
C SER A 62 -3.82 -62.61 11.07
N PRO A 63 -3.61 -62.97 12.35
CA PRO A 63 -2.96 -62.08 13.29
C PRO A 63 -1.46 -61.98 13.01
N ASN A 64 -0.98 -60.79 12.67
CA ASN A 64 0.45 -60.52 12.63
C ASN A 64 0.96 -60.01 13.97
N ILE A 65 2.04 -60.61 14.43
CA ILE A 65 2.74 -60.25 15.67
C ILE A 65 3.51 -58.94 15.47
N ASN A 66 3.52 -58.09 16.49
CA ASN A 66 4.11 -56.74 16.54
C ASN A 66 3.50 -55.73 15.54
N GLU A 67 2.35 -56.02 14.95
CA GLU A 67 1.63 -55.07 14.10
C GLU A 67 0.64 -54.23 14.93
N ARG A 68 0.55 -52.94 14.60
CA ARG A 68 -0.32 -51.97 15.26
C ARG A 68 -1.54 -51.69 14.39
N TYR A 69 -2.68 -52.25 14.79
CA TYR A 69 -3.94 -52.14 14.05
C TYR A 69 -4.80 -51.01 14.58
N LEU A 70 -5.24 -50.09 13.71
CA LEU A 70 -6.29 -49.12 14.06
C LEU A 70 -7.63 -49.85 14.08
N ILE A 71 -8.18 -50.08 15.27
CA ILE A 71 -9.41 -50.88 15.45
C ILE A 71 -10.62 -50.04 15.84
N ALA A 72 -10.43 -48.78 16.27
CA ALA A 72 -11.51 -47.81 16.39
C ALA A 72 -11.03 -46.40 16.05
N GLN A 73 -11.89 -45.62 15.39
CA GLN A 73 -11.63 -44.25 14.99
C GLN A 73 -12.84 -43.36 15.30
N GLY A 74 -12.65 -42.38 16.19
CA GLY A 74 -13.63 -41.36 16.48
C GLY A 74 -13.87 -40.43 15.30
N LYS A 75 -15.03 -39.76 15.31
CA LYS A 75 -15.41 -38.74 14.33
C LYS A 75 -14.92 -37.37 14.81
N LYS A 76 -13.98 -36.76 14.09
CA LYS A 76 -13.45 -35.43 14.45
C LYS A 76 -14.56 -34.36 14.38
N PRO A 77 -14.55 -33.37 15.29
CA PRO A 77 -15.44 -32.22 15.18
C PRO A 77 -15.11 -31.41 13.91
N ILE A 78 -16.12 -30.75 13.35
CA ILE A 78 -15.97 -29.81 12.24
C ILE A 78 -16.31 -28.43 12.78
N ASN A 79 -15.30 -27.56 12.89
CA ASN A 79 -15.52 -26.20 13.36
C ASN A 79 -16.44 -25.42 12.41
N GLY A 80 -17.28 -24.57 12.99
CA GLY A 80 -18.17 -23.69 12.25
C GLY A 80 -17.39 -22.65 11.46
N LYS A 81 -17.97 -22.17 10.35
CA LYS A 81 -17.37 -21.09 9.56
C LYS A 81 -17.58 -19.75 10.24
N ASP A 82 -16.53 -18.94 10.30
CA ASP A 82 -16.60 -17.57 10.79
C ASP A 82 -17.61 -16.75 9.96
N GLY A 83 -18.36 -15.89 10.65
CA GLY A 83 -19.18 -14.89 10.01
C GLY A 83 -18.31 -13.90 9.24
N ARG A 84 -18.88 -13.28 8.22
CA ARG A 84 -18.16 -12.32 7.36
C ARG A 84 -18.97 -11.07 7.11
N VAL A 85 -18.28 -9.99 6.77
CA VAL A 85 -18.94 -8.78 6.26
C VAL A 85 -19.03 -8.93 4.75
N GLU A 86 -20.24 -8.87 4.22
CA GLU A 86 -20.48 -8.79 2.79
C GLU A 86 -20.78 -7.35 2.42
N TYR A 87 -19.88 -6.76 1.63
CA TYR A 87 -20.03 -5.40 1.12
C TYR A 87 -20.95 -5.43 -0.09
N LEU A 88 -22.03 -4.65 -0.03
CA LEU A 88 -23.01 -4.52 -1.12
C LEU A 88 -22.62 -3.41 -2.10
N ILE A 89 -21.72 -2.55 -1.65
CA ILE A 89 -21.03 -1.56 -2.46
C ILE A 89 -19.62 -2.07 -2.66
N ASP A 90 -19.17 -2.10 -3.91
CA ASP A 90 -17.78 -2.39 -4.20
C ASP A 90 -16.91 -1.22 -3.69
N PHE A 91 -15.89 -1.48 -2.87
CA PHE A 91 -14.98 -0.44 -2.38
C PHE A 91 -13.68 -0.36 -3.20
N GLU A 92 -13.44 -1.35 -4.07
CA GLU A 92 -12.28 -1.43 -4.93
C GLU A 92 -12.55 -0.62 -6.20
N SER A 93 -12.80 0.68 -6.05
CA SER A 93 -12.69 1.58 -7.18
C SER A 93 -11.21 1.74 -7.52
N ASN A 94 -10.72 0.93 -8.45
CA ASN A 94 -9.62 1.38 -9.30
C ASN A 94 -10.17 2.55 -10.11
N ALA A 95 -10.07 3.74 -9.52
CA ALA A 95 -10.25 5.05 -10.13
C ALA A 95 -9.16 5.30 -11.19
N GLU A 96 -8.91 4.30 -12.03
CA GLU A 96 -7.95 4.34 -13.10
C GLU A 96 -8.73 4.53 -14.40
N PRO A 97 -8.37 5.54 -15.20
CA PRO A 97 -8.99 5.72 -16.50
C PRO A 97 -8.76 4.48 -17.35
N LYS A 98 -9.80 3.99 -18.02
CA LYS A 98 -9.69 2.81 -18.88
C LYS A 98 -9.19 3.23 -20.26
N VAL A 99 -8.15 2.57 -20.74
CA VAL A 99 -7.73 2.67 -22.14
C VAL A 99 -8.64 1.75 -22.96
N LEU A 100 -9.35 2.31 -23.93
CA LEU A 100 -10.22 1.59 -24.87
C LEU A 100 -9.39 0.84 -25.91
N GLU A 101 -10.00 -0.09 -26.65
CA GLU A 101 -9.32 -0.85 -27.72
C GLU A 101 -8.74 0.05 -28.82
N ASP A 102 -9.32 1.23 -29.06
CA ASP A 102 -8.82 2.23 -30.00
C ASP A 102 -7.74 3.16 -29.39
N GLY A 103 -7.36 2.90 -28.15
CA GLY A 103 -6.34 3.62 -27.39
C GLY A 103 -6.76 5.01 -26.89
N ARG A 104 -8.02 5.41 -27.07
CA ARG A 104 -8.60 6.54 -26.35
C ARG A 104 -8.77 6.19 -24.88
N VAL A 105 -8.64 7.18 -24.03
CA VAL A 105 -8.87 7.02 -22.60
C VAL A 105 -10.28 7.46 -22.25
N ASP A 106 -11.03 6.58 -21.60
CA ASP A 106 -12.33 6.91 -21.04
C ASP A 106 -12.19 7.44 -19.61
N TYR A 107 -12.51 8.72 -19.46
CA TYR A 107 -12.59 9.41 -18.17
C TYR A 107 -14.02 9.43 -17.61
N LYS A 108 -15.05 9.12 -18.41
CA LYS A 108 -16.47 9.28 -18.02
C LYS A 108 -16.91 8.29 -16.95
N GLU A 109 -16.33 7.09 -16.95
CA GLU A 109 -16.62 6.03 -15.98
C GLU A 109 -15.63 6.00 -14.81
N LEU A 110 -14.94 7.09 -14.53
CA LEU A 110 -14.20 7.26 -13.28
C LEU A 110 -15.19 7.30 -12.11
N GLN A 111 -15.65 6.13 -11.64
CA GLN A 111 -16.57 5.98 -10.50
C GLN A 111 -15.82 6.12 -9.18
N ILE A 112 -15.30 7.32 -8.94
CA ILE A 112 -14.48 7.64 -7.77
C ILE A 112 -15.40 8.12 -6.64
N PHE A 113 -16.45 8.85 -7.02
CA PHE A 113 -17.55 9.18 -6.15
C PHE A 113 -18.55 8.05 -6.11
N LYS A 114 -18.26 7.01 -5.31
CA LYS A 114 -19.32 6.09 -4.89
C LYS A 114 -20.23 6.87 -3.94
N SER A 115 -21.30 7.38 -4.53
CA SER A 115 -22.28 8.19 -3.84
C SER A 115 -23.32 7.25 -3.26
N VAL A 116 -23.59 7.41 -1.97
CA VAL A 116 -24.66 6.73 -1.28
C VAL A 116 -25.71 7.74 -0.89
N LYS A 117 -26.97 7.34 -0.95
CA LYS A 117 -28.06 8.10 -0.36
C LYS A 117 -28.17 7.81 1.12
N LYS A 118 -28.76 8.75 1.86
CA LYS A 118 -29.21 8.51 3.21
C LYS A 118 -30.10 7.27 3.25
N ASP A 119 -29.87 6.43 4.26
CA ASP A 119 -30.54 5.17 4.53
C ASP A 119 -30.29 4.08 3.45
N GLU A 120 -29.31 4.28 2.56
CA GLU A 120 -28.85 3.24 1.63
C GLU A 120 -27.97 2.21 2.35
N ILE A 121 -28.18 0.94 2.03
CA ILE A 121 -27.44 -0.18 2.61
C ILE A 121 -26.04 -0.30 1.98
N ILE A 122 -25.03 -0.41 2.84
CA ILE A 122 -23.63 -0.42 2.45
C ILE A 122 -23.04 -1.83 2.55
N ALA A 123 -23.29 -2.50 3.66
CA ALA A 123 -22.75 -3.82 3.97
C ALA A 123 -23.70 -4.59 4.87
N ARG A 124 -23.69 -5.92 4.75
CA ARG A 124 -24.45 -6.83 5.61
C ARG A 124 -23.54 -7.79 6.36
N LYS A 125 -23.93 -8.13 7.58
CA LYS A 125 -23.29 -9.18 8.38
C LYS A 125 -23.85 -10.52 7.92
N VAL A 126 -22.95 -11.43 7.57
CA VAL A 126 -23.25 -12.86 7.38
C VAL A 126 -22.94 -13.54 8.70
N ASP A 127 -23.94 -14.18 9.29
CA ASP A 127 -23.80 -14.85 10.58
C ASP A 127 -22.85 -16.05 10.50
N PRO A 128 -22.14 -16.37 11.60
CA PRO A 128 -21.30 -17.56 11.66
C PRO A 128 -22.14 -18.84 11.62
N GLU A 129 -21.55 -19.90 11.08
CA GLU A 129 -22.13 -21.24 11.12
C GLU A 129 -21.77 -21.93 12.45
N ASP A 130 -22.69 -22.75 12.97
CA ASP A 130 -22.38 -23.62 14.11
C ASP A 130 -21.48 -24.78 13.66
N GLY A 131 -20.60 -25.21 14.55
CA GLY A 131 -19.77 -26.40 14.32
C GLY A 131 -20.59 -27.69 14.46
N ILE A 132 -20.09 -28.78 13.88
CA ILE A 132 -20.65 -30.11 14.04
C ILE A 132 -19.78 -30.87 15.03
N ASP A 133 -20.36 -31.17 16.20
CA ASP A 133 -19.70 -31.93 17.24
C ASP A 133 -19.20 -33.29 16.73
N GLY A 134 -18.00 -33.65 17.18
CA GLY A 134 -17.40 -34.95 16.98
C GLY A 134 -17.74 -35.91 18.10
N MET A 135 -17.25 -37.14 17.98
CA MET A 135 -17.36 -38.16 19.02
C MET A 135 -16.08 -38.99 19.04
N ASN A 136 -15.46 -39.10 20.20
CA ASN A 136 -14.22 -39.86 20.35
C ASN A 136 -14.51 -41.36 20.47
N VAL A 137 -13.47 -42.21 20.49
CA VAL A 137 -13.66 -43.67 20.55
C VAL A 137 -14.31 -44.16 21.85
N LYS A 138 -14.36 -43.30 22.89
CA LYS A 138 -15.02 -43.56 24.17
C LYS A 138 -16.49 -43.15 24.21
N GLY A 139 -17.04 -42.64 23.11
CA GLY A 139 -18.41 -42.14 23.07
C GLY A 139 -18.60 -40.77 23.75
N GLU A 140 -17.51 -40.10 24.13
CA GLU A 140 -17.57 -38.74 24.67
C GLU A 140 -17.71 -37.74 23.50
N ILE A 141 -18.59 -36.75 23.65
CA ILE A 141 -18.78 -35.68 22.67
C ILE A 141 -17.53 -34.80 22.65
N VAL A 142 -16.96 -34.59 21.45
CA VAL A 142 -15.88 -33.63 21.22
C VAL A 142 -16.52 -32.39 20.62
N LYS A 143 -16.65 -31.33 21.43
CA LYS A 143 -17.32 -30.10 21.00
C LYS A 143 -16.58 -29.44 19.83
N ALA A 144 -17.34 -29.03 18.83
CA ALA A 144 -16.83 -28.16 17.77
C ALA A 144 -16.87 -26.70 18.21
N ASP A 145 -15.92 -25.91 17.71
CA ASP A 145 -15.97 -24.46 17.90
C ASP A 145 -17.03 -23.84 17.00
N LYS A 146 -17.83 -22.93 17.55
CA LYS A 146 -18.70 -22.06 16.76
C LYS A 146 -17.86 -21.03 16.00
N GLY A 147 -18.25 -20.72 14.77
CA GLY A 147 -17.63 -19.64 14.00
C GLY A 147 -17.68 -18.30 14.75
N LYS A 148 -16.65 -17.47 14.57
CA LYS A 148 -16.57 -16.14 15.18
C LYS A 148 -17.54 -15.17 14.51
N GLU A 149 -18.13 -14.28 15.29
CA GLU A 149 -18.98 -13.23 14.73
C GLU A 149 -18.18 -12.16 13.98
N ALA A 150 -18.65 -11.78 12.80
CA ALA A 150 -18.15 -10.61 12.10
C ALA A 150 -18.59 -9.31 12.76
N LYS A 151 -17.70 -8.31 12.75
CA LYS A 151 -18.00 -6.93 13.17
C LYS A 151 -18.19 -6.05 11.95
N LEU A 152 -19.32 -5.35 11.89
CA LEU A 152 -19.57 -4.37 10.84
C LEU A 152 -18.63 -3.15 11.00
N PRO A 153 -18.08 -2.63 9.90
CA PRO A 153 -17.09 -1.55 9.92
C PRO A 153 -17.73 -0.17 10.07
N LEU A 154 -18.30 0.11 11.24
CA LEU A 154 -18.96 1.38 11.57
C LEU A 154 -17.96 2.56 11.60
N GLY A 155 -18.23 3.60 10.81
CA GLY A 155 -17.48 4.86 10.82
C GLY A 155 -18.40 6.09 10.80
N LYS A 156 -17.85 7.25 10.42
CA LYS A 156 -18.55 8.54 10.44
C LYS A 156 -19.70 8.56 9.44
N ASN A 157 -20.82 9.16 9.84
CA ASN A 157 -22.03 9.29 9.03
C ASN A 157 -22.57 7.93 8.51
N THR A 158 -22.41 6.89 9.32
CA THR A 158 -23.00 5.56 9.10
C THR A 158 -23.69 5.09 10.37
N TYR A 159 -24.66 4.18 10.25
CA TYR A 159 -25.33 3.56 11.39
C TYR A 159 -25.62 2.09 11.11
N ILE A 160 -25.78 1.29 12.17
CA ILE A 160 -26.13 -0.13 12.07
C ILE A 160 -27.59 -0.31 12.44
N ASN A 161 -28.33 -1.05 11.63
CA ASN A 161 -29.68 -1.54 11.94
C ASN A 161 -29.84 -2.97 11.41
N ASP A 162 -30.42 -3.88 12.19
CA ASP A 162 -30.72 -5.27 11.80
C ASP A 162 -29.57 -6.01 11.10
N GLY A 163 -28.35 -5.93 11.66
CA GLY A 163 -27.17 -6.61 11.09
C GLY A 163 -26.66 -6.03 9.77
N CYS A 164 -27.15 -4.85 9.38
CA CYS A 164 -26.74 -4.12 8.17
C CYS A 164 -26.18 -2.75 8.53
N LEU A 165 -25.19 -2.29 7.76
CA LEU A 165 -24.60 -0.96 7.84
C LEU A 165 -25.24 -0.06 6.79
N TYR A 166 -25.68 1.14 7.19
CA TYR A 166 -26.36 2.12 6.35
C TYR A 166 -25.64 3.47 6.38
N SER A 167 -25.85 4.29 5.35
CA SER A 167 -25.43 5.69 5.36
C SER A 167 -26.42 6.56 6.14
N SER A 168 -25.94 7.49 6.98
CA SER A 168 -26.83 8.45 7.65
C SER A 168 -27.08 9.74 6.86
N ILE A 169 -26.35 9.95 5.76
CA ILE A 169 -26.44 11.15 4.91
C ILE A 169 -26.31 10.79 3.42
N ASP A 170 -26.71 11.70 2.54
CA ASP A 170 -26.27 11.65 1.15
C ASP A 170 -24.79 12.05 1.11
N GLY A 171 -23.96 11.26 0.42
CA GLY A 171 -22.54 11.59 0.35
C GLY A 171 -21.65 10.58 -0.33
N HIS A 172 -20.36 10.89 -0.33
CA HIS A 172 -19.29 10.07 -0.88
C HIS A 172 -18.79 9.07 0.16
N ILE A 173 -18.86 7.79 -0.16
CA ILE A 173 -18.40 6.72 0.71
C ILE A 173 -16.90 6.47 0.53
N PHE A 174 -16.19 6.30 1.64
CA PHE A 174 -14.77 5.95 1.62
C PHE A 174 -14.40 5.08 2.84
N LYS A 175 -13.35 4.27 2.68
CA LYS A 175 -12.84 3.41 3.74
C LYS A 175 -11.60 4.06 4.37
N LYS A 176 -11.59 4.18 5.69
CA LYS A 176 -10.45 4.68 6.47
C LYS A 176 -10.33 3.91 7.77
N ASP A 177 -9.13 3.45 8.12
CA ASP A 177 -8.85 2.72 9.37
C ASP A 177 -9.76 1.50 9.57
N GLN A 178 -10.00 0.73 8.50
CA GLN A 178 -10.94 -0.41 8.43
C GLN A 178 -12.41 -0.06 8.72
N LYS A 179 -12.75 1.23 8.82
CA LYS A 179 -14.12 1.72 8.98
C LYS A 179 -14.63 2.33 7.67
N ILE A 180 -15.94 2.28 7.48
CA ILE A 180 -16.60 2.95 6.37
C ILE A 180 -17.14 4.29 6.85
N ASN A 181 -16.84 5.34 6.09
CA ASN A 181 -17.28 6.70 6.38
C ASN A 181 -18.00 7.29 5.16
N VAL A 182 -18.88 8.25 5.38
CA VAL A 182 -19.57 9.00 4.31
C VAL A 182 -19.30 10.49 4.49
N ASN A 183 -18.73 11.16 3.48
CA ASN A 183 -18.53 12.60 3.46
C ASN A 183 -19.65 13.30 2.67
N PRO A 184 -20.15 14.46 3.12
CA PRO A 184 -21.07 15.26 2.32
C PRO A 184 -20.42 15.68 0.99
N ILE A 185 -21.24 15.89 -0.04
CA ILE A 185 -20.80 16.37 -1.37
C ILE A 185 -21.39 17.77 -1.60
N ILE A 186 -20.55 18.70 -2.03
CA ILE A 186 -20.96 20.02 -2.52
C ILE A 186 -20.86 20.01 -4.05
N GLU A 187 -21.98 20.28 -4.70
CA GLU A 187 -22.04 20.37 -6.15
C GLU A 187 -22.03 21.83 -6.61
N LEU A 188 -21.12 22.16 -7.53
CA LEU A 188 -20.97 23.48 -8.12
C LEU A 188 -21.03 23.36 -9.64
N LYS A 189 -21.67 24.32 -10.29
CA LYS A 189 -21.69 24.37 -11.75
C LYS A 189 -20.31 24.72 -12.31
N ASP A 190 -19.66 25.73 -11.74
CA ASP A 190 -18.38 26.28 -12.15
C ASP A 190 -17.77 27.10 -11.00
N VAL A 191 -16.48 27.40 -11.08
CA VAL A 191 -15.81 28.28 -10.11
C VAL A 191 -15.26 29.51 -10.83
N ASN A 192 -15.88 30.66 -10.57
CA ASN A 192 -15.61 31.92 -11.23
C ASN A 192 -15.93 33.11 -10.30
N ALA A 193 -16.08 34.33 -10.86
CA ALA A 193 -16.36 35.54 -10.08
C ALA A 193 -17.66 35.51 -9.27
N SER A 194 -18.65 34.73 -9.71
CA SER A 194 -19.93 34.57 -9.02
C SER A 194 -19.85 33.62 -7.82
N THR A 195 -18.96 32.62 -7.86
CA THR A 195 -18.80 31.66 -6.76
C THR A 195 -17.69 32.07 -5.79
N GLY A 196 -16.62 32.69 -6.29
CA GLY A 196 -15.43 32.98 -5.51
C GLY A 196 -14.63 31.74 -5.11
N ASN A 197 -13.77 31.90 -4.11
CA ASN A 197 -12.98 30.82 -3.53
C ASN A 197 -13.84 29.87 -2.69
N VAL A 198 -13.50 28.59 -2.69
CA VAL A 198 -14.28 27.55 -1.98
C VAL A 198 -13.39 26.90 -0.93
N ARG A 199 -13.85 26.86 0.33
CA ARG A 199 -13.19 26.14 1.43
C ARG A 199 -14.21 25.33 2.20
N THR A 200 -14.06 24.01 2.21
CA THR A 200 -15.03 23.11 2.82
C THR A 200 -14.40 21.84 3.38
N PHE A 201 -15.10 21.22 4.32
CA PHE A 201 -14.75 19.89 4.82
C PHE A 201 -15.38 18.75 3.98
N ALA A 202 -16.30 19.12 3.08
CA ALA A 202 -17.03 18.22 2.19
C ALA A 202 -16.22 17.91 0.93
N SER A 203 -16.52 16.80 0.26
CA SER A 203 -16.02 16.59 -1.10
C SER A 203 -16.71 17.56 -2.08
N ILE A 204 -16.04 17.91 -3.17
CA ILE A 204 -16.55 18.90 -4.13
C ILE A 204 -16.68 18.27 -5.51
N LYS A 205 -17.82 18.49 -6.17
CA LYS A 205 -18.06 18.12 -7.55
C LYS A 205 -18.35 19.36 -8.39
N ILE A 206 -17.56 19.58 -9.45
CA ILE A 206 -17.63 20.76 -10.31
C ILE A 206 -17.96 20.32 -11.73
N TYR A 207 -19.13 20.71 -12.24
CA TYR A 207 -19.62 20.24 -13.53
C TYR A 207 -18.92 20.88 -14.74
N ASN A 208 -18.38 22.08 -14.59
CA ASN A 208 -17.69 22.80 -15.66
C ASN A 208 -16.29 23.24 -15.20
N ASN A 209 -15.88 24.44 -15.59
CA ASN A 209 -14.51 24.91 -15.50
C ASN A 209 -14.25 25.63 -14.18
N ILE A 210 -12.96 25.73 -13.86
CA ILE A 210 -12.45 26.64 -12.83
C ILE A 210 -11.66 27.72 -13.56
N SER A 211 -12.14 28.97 -13.48
CA SER A 211 -11.45 30.13 -14.06
C SER A 211 -10.13 30.43 -13.33
N SER A 212 -9.28 31.28 -13.89
CA SER A 212 -7.99 31.63 -13.28
C SER A 212 -8.09 32.50 -12.04
N GLY A 213 -7.19 32.27 -11.08
CA GLY A 213 -7.02 33.07 -9.87
C GLY A 213 -7.88 32.61 -8.68
N TYR A 214 -8.62 31.51 -8.80
CA TYR A 214 -9.44 30.99 -7.71
C TYR A 214 -8.71 29.91 -6.92
N LYS A 215 -9.13 29.76 -5.67
CA LYS A 215 -8.62 28.77 -4.73
C LYS A 215 -9.74 27.87 -4.25
N ILE A 216 -9.48 26.57 -4.30
CA ILE A 216 -10.35 25.51 -3.79
C ILE A 216 -9.60 24.72 -2.73
N GLU A 217 -10.20 24.57 -1.55
CA GLU A 217 -9.68 23.77 -0.44
C GLU A 217 -10.78 22.81 0.06
N SER A 218 -10.47 21.51 0.08
CA SER A 218 -11.39 20.43 0.47
C SER A 218 -10.71 19.45 1.44
N ASP A 219 -11.39 19.04 2.51
CA ASP A 219 -10.96 17.88 3.30
C ASP A 219 -11.37 16.54 2.67
N GLY A 220 -12.29 16.56 1.70
CA GLY A 220 -12.68 15.40 0.90
C GLY A 220 -12.02 15.39 -0.48
N ASP A 221 -12.60 14.61 -1.38
CA ASP A 221 -12.17 14.51 -2.78
C ASP A 221 -12.66 15.72 -3.60
N VAL A 222 -12.00 16.01 -4.72
CA VAL A 222 -12.40 17.05 -5.67
C VAL A 222 -12.50 16.46 -7.08
N GLU A 223 -13.68 16.51 -7.70
CA GLU A 223 -13.88 16.11 -9.09
C GLU A 223 -14.37 17.26 -9.95
N ILE A 224 -13.72 17.42 -11.10
CA ILE A 224 -13.95 18.52 -12.04
C ILE A 224 -14.14 17.95 -13.44
N TYR A 225 -15.31 18.19 -14.02
CA TYR A 225 -15.64 17.73 -15.38
C TYR A 225 -15.14 18.67 -16.48
N GLY A 226 -14.76 19.90 -16.10
CA GLY A 226 -14.21 20.91 -17.00
C GLY A 226 -12.68 21.04 -16.97
N VAL A 227 -12.20 22.18 -17.48
CA VAL A 227 -10.78 22.56 -17.51
C VAL A 227 -10.47 23.40 -16.27
N VAL A 228 -9.27 23.21 -15.73
CA VAL A 228 -8.72 24.07 -14.67
C VAL A 228 -7.76 25.08 -15.29
N GLU A 229 -8.11 26.36 -15.21
CA GLU A 229 -7.29 27.44 -15.75
C GLU A 229 -6.58 28.15 -14.60
N GLY A 230 -5.25 28.15 -14.56
CA GLY A 230 -4.42 28.99 -13.68
C GLY A 230 -4.91 29.17 -12.25
N SER A 231 -5.35 28.08 -11.59
CA SER A 231 -5.99 28.10 -10.27
C SER A 231 -5.34 27.13 -9.29
N THR A 232 -5.56 27.36 -7.99
CA THR A 232 -4.98 26.55 -6.92
C THR A 232 -6.04 25.62 -6.34
N ILE A 233 -5.77 24.33 -6.35
CA ILE A 233 -6.68 23.30 -5.82
C ILE A 233 -5.94 22.48 -4.79
N SER A 234 -6.50 22.37 -3.59
CA SER A 234 -5.98 21.55 -2.51
C SER A 234 -7.07 20.63 -1.98
N ALA A 235 -6.79 19.32 -1.94
CA ALA A 235 -7.67 18.32 -1.38
C ALA A 235 -6.88 17.40 -0.46
N LYS A 236 -7.43 17.03 0.71
CA LYS A 236 -6.85 15.96 1.53
C LYS A 236 -7.08 14.57 0.94
N GLY A 237 -8.06 14.43 0.07
CA GLY A 237 -8.32 13.23 -0.70
C GLY A 237 -7.75 13.29 -2.12
N ASN A 238 -8.46 12.66 -3.06
CA ASN A 238 -8.11 12.58 -4.47
C ASN A 238 -8.57 13.82 -5.25
N ILE A 239 -7.86 14.16 -6.33
CA ILE A 239 -8.24 15.22 -7.28
C ILE A 239 -8.37 14.63 -8.69
N ILE A 240 -9.55 14.75 -9.29
CA ILE A 240 -9.83 14.25 -10.63
C ILE A 240 -10.32 15.37 -11.53
N ILE A 241 -9.66 15.50 -12.66
CA ILE A 241 -9.94 16.50 -13.67
C ILE A 241 -10.15 15.75 -14.98
N HIS A 242 -11.41 15.61 -15.39
CA HIS A 242 -11.79 14.81 -16.57
C HIS A 242 -11.23 15.37 -17.88
N LYS A 243 -10.95 16.68 -17.92
CA LYS A 243 -10.23 17.34 -19.00
C LYS A 243 -8.81 17.59 -18.56
N GLY A 244 -8.29 18.81 -18.63
CA GLY A 244 -6.91 19.06 -18.25
C GLY A 244 -6.72 20.37 -17.53
N ILE A 245 -5.44 20.63 -17.25
CA ILE A 245 -4.98 21.81 -16.54
C ILE A 245 -4.24 22.69 -17.52
N GLN A 246 -4.74 23.92 -17.67
CA GLN A 246 -4.05 25.01 -18.37
C GLN A 246 -3.51 25.98 -17.33
N GLY A 247 -2.30 25.72 -16.85
CA GLY A 247 -1.80 26.35 -15.63
C GLY A 247 -1.30 27.77 -15.80
N ASN A 248 -0.89 28.17 -17.02
CA ASN A 248 -0.30 29.50 -17.30
C ASN A 248 0.81 29.91 -16.31
N GLY A 249 1.54 28.93 -15.75
CA GLY A 249 2.60 29.14 -14.76
C GLY A 249 2.10 29.48 -13.34
N LYS A 250 0.80 29.43 -13.09
CA LYS A 250 0.16 29.81 -11.82
C LYS A 250 -0.63 28.68 -11.16
N ALA A 251 -1.06 27.67 -11.91
CA ALA A 251 -1.84 26.59 -11.33
C ALA A 251 -1.00 25.70 -10.41
N LYS A 252 -1.56 25.40 -9.25
CA LYS A 252 -0.97 24.52 -8.25
C LYS A 252 -2.00 23.54 -7.73
N ILE A 253 -1.72 22.25 -7.87
CA ILE A 253 -2.60 21.17 -7.44
C ILE A 253 -1.91 20.39 -6.32
N ILE A 254 -2.59 20.24 -5.19
CA ILE A 254 -2.07 19.54 -4.01
C ILE A 254 -3.09 18.51 -3.56
N SER A 255 -2.76 17.23 -3.66
CA SER A 255 -3.66 16.13 -3.29
C SER A 255 -3.03 15.29 -2.18
N GLY A 256 -3.77 15.03 -1.11
CA GLY A 256 -3.42 14.03 -0.10
C GLY A 256 -3.63 12.58 -0.56
N GLY A 257 -4.02 12.39 -1.82
CA GLY A 257 -4.21 11.10 -2.49
C GLY A 257 -3.77 11.18 -3.96
N LYS A 258 -4.54 10.54 -4.84
CA LYS A 258 -4.25 10.42 -6.28
C LYS A 258 -4.66 11.67 -7.06
N VAL A 259 -3.87 12.03 -8.09
CA VAL A 259 -4.26 13.05 -9.09
C VAL A 259 -4.50 12.40 -10.45
N VAL A 260 -5.69 12.56 -11.01
CA VAL A 260 -6.02 12.08 -12.35
C VAL A 260 -6.40 13.26 -13.23
N SER A 261 -5.75 13.41 -14.38
CA SER A 261 -6.04 14.45 -15.37
C SER A 261 -5.91 13.89 -16.77
N LYS A 262 -6.49 14.52 -17.79
CA LYS A 262 -6.16 14.22 -19.19
C LYS A 262 -4.81 14.80 -19.58
N TYR A 263 -4.53 16.03 -19.18
CA TYR A 263 -3.26 16.69 -19.44
C TYR A 263 -2.90 17.67 -18.33
N LEU A 264 -1.60 17.82 -18.10
CA LEU A 264 -0.99 18.77 -17.16
C LEU A 264 -0.10 19.73 -17.96
N GLN A 265 -0.50 20.99 -18.07
CA GLN A 265 0.24 21.99 -18.85
C GLN A 265 0.56 23.23 -18.01
N ASN A 266 1.83 23.63 -17.99
CA ASN A 266 2.32 24.84 -17.31
C ASN A 266 1.84 24.95 -15.84
N CYS A 267 1.89 23.85 -15.08
CA CYS A 267 1.40 23.78 -13.70
C CYS A 267 2.36 23.05 -12.75
N GLU A 268 2.15 23.24 -11.44
CA GLU A 268 2.77 22.43 -10.38
C GLU A 268 1.73 21.45 -9.82
N VAL A 269 2.09 20.17 -9.74
CA VAL A 269 1.26 19.11 -9.14
C VAL A 269 2.04 18.39 -8.04
N ILE A 270 1.44 18.27 -6.88
CA ILE A 270 1.96 17.54 -5.71
C ILE A 270 0.89 16.55 -5.27
N ALA A 271 1.24 15.27 -5.19
CA ALA A 271 0.34 14.18 -4.80
C ALA A 271 0.99 13.24 -3.79
N GLU A 272 0.24 12.75 -2.82
CA GLU A 272 0.73 11.69 -1.92
C GLU A 272 0.69 10.30 -2.59
N ASP A 273 -0.23 10.10 -3.53
CA ASP A 273 -0.39 8.84 -4.28
C ASP A 273 -0.16 9.10 -5.78
N ASP A 274 -0.54 8.15 -6.64
CA ASP A 274 -0.25 8.16 -8.07
C ASP A 274 -0.70 9.46 -8.78
N VAL A 275 0.04 9.83 -9.84
CA VAL A 275 -0.39 10.82 -10.81
C VAL A 275 -0.61 10.15 -12.15
N VAL A 276 -1.83 10.23 -12.68
CA VAL A 276 -2.22 9.60 -13.95
C VAL A 276 -2.62 10.67 -14.96
N SER A 277 -2.00 10.65 -16.15
CA SER A 277 -2.26 11.64 -17.21
C SER A 277 -2.03 11.10 -18.62
N GLU A 278 -2.62 11.66 -19.68
CA GLU A 278 -2.17 11.35 -21.06
C GLU A 278 -0.94 12.17 -21.45
N ALA A 279 -0.77 13.35 -20.86
CA ALA A 279 0.32 14.26 -21.19
C ALA A 279 0.76 15.13 -19.99
N ILE A 280 2.08 15.33 -19.86
CA ILE A 280 2.69 16.28 -18.92
C ILE A 280 3.61 17.20 -19.71
N MET A 281 3.29 18.49 -19.75
CA MET A 281 3.93 19.47 -20.62
C MET A 281 4.32 20.72 -19.82
N TYR A 282 5.59 21.10 -19.88
CA TYR A 282 6.13 22.31 -19.22
C TYR A 282 5.71 22.44 -17.75
N SER A 283 5.66 21.32 -17.04
CA SER A 283 5.08 21.22 -15.70
C SER A 283 6.08 20.62 -14.72
N THR A 284 5.81 20.83 -13.43
CA THR A 284 6.52 20.15 -12.35
C THR A 284 5.56 19.24 -11.63
N VAL A 285 5.85 17.93 -11.61
CA VAL A 285 5.01 16.92 -10.97
C VAL A 285 5.83 16.20 -9.91
N LYS A 286 5.29 16.11 -8.69
CA LYS A 286 5.92 15.47 -7.54
C LYS A 286 4.93 14.51 -6.89
N THR A 287 5.32 13.25 -6.72
CA THR A 287 4.50 12.26 -6.02
C THR A 287 5.31 11.37 -5.09
N ASN A 288 4.70 10.96 -3.97
CA ASN A 288 5.25 9.96 -3.07
C ASN A 288 5.03 8.50 -3.57
N SER A 289 4.35 8.30 -4.71
CA SER A 289 4.07 7.00 -5.34
C SER A 289 4.59 6.93 -6.79
N CYS A 290 3.73 6.69 -7.79
CA CYS A 290 4.08 6.52 -9.20
C CYS A 290 3.49 7.62 -10.11
N VAL A 291 4.13 7.86 -11.25
CA VAL A 291 3.56 8.66 -12.35
C VAL A 291 3.31 7.76 -13.54
N LYS A 292 2.05 7.66 -13.98
CA LYS A 292 1.64 6.78 -15.08
C LYS A 292 1.04 7.59 -16.22
N LEU A 293 1.69 7.55 -17.37
CA LEU A 293 1.18 8.17 -18.58
C LEU A 293 0.38 7.14 -19.39
N ILE A 294 -0.87 7.46 -19.70
CA ILE A 294 -1.82 6.55 -20.35
C ILE A 294 -2.30 7.06 -21.71
N GLY A 295 -3.07 6.24 -22.42
CA GLY A 295 -3.62 6.57 -23.73
C GLY A 295 -2.57 6.53 -24.85
N ASN A 296 -2.99 6.83 -26.08
CA ASN A 296 -2.16 6.64 -27.27
C ASN A 296 -0.81 7.38 -27.31
N LYS A 297 -0.68 8.52 -26.63
CA LYS A 297 0.55 9.35 -26.72
C LYS A 297 1.43 9.25 -25.48
N GLY A 298 0.83 9.10 -24.29
CA GLY A 298 1.49 9.00 -22.99
C GLY A 298 2.79 9.80 -22.88
N VAL A 299 2.71 11.13 -23.02
CA VAL A 299 3.90 11.96 -23.32
C VAL A 299 4.34 12.85 -22.15
N ILE A 300 5.66 12.96 -21.94
CA ILE A 300 6.27 13.93 -21.03
C ILE A 300 7.20 14.85 -21.83
N VAL A 301 6.96 16.17 -21.83
CA VAL A 301 7.80 17.15 -22.54
C VAL A 301 8.10 18.36 -21.66
N GLY A 302 9.35 18.80 -21.62
CA GLY A 302 9.71 20.09 -21.00
C GLY A 302 9.45 20.16 -19.51
N SER A 303 9.37 19.00 -18.86
CA SER A 303 8.82 18.86 -17.50
C SER A 303 9.84 18.25 -16.57
N VAL A 304 9.69 18.54 -15.28
CA VAL A 304 10.41 17.89 -14.20
C VAL A 304 9.43 16.99 -13.47
N VAL A 305 9.61 15.68 -13.55
CA VAL A 305 8.72 14.67 -12.99
C VAL A 305 9.48 13.87 -11.95
N ILE A 306 8.99 13.92 -10.71
CA ILE A 306 9.61 13.29 -9.55
C ILE A 306 8.60 12.32 -8.94
N ALA A 307 8.96 11.04 -8.85
CA ALA A 307 8.18 10.00 -8.20
C ALA A 307 9.05 9.23 -7.21
N THR A 308 8.49 8.65 -6.15
CA THR A 308 9.28 7.78 -5.27
C THR A 308 9.57 6.44 -5.94
N ARG A 309 8.56 5.83 -6.58
CA ARG A 309 8.62 4.44 -7.03
C ARG A 309 8.89 4.31 -8.52
N GLU A 310 7.96 4.79 -9.35
CA GLU A 310 8.00 4.49 -10.79
C GLU A 310 7.51 5.66 -11.64
N ILE A 311 8.11 5.83 -12.82
CA ILE A 311 7.56 6.68 -13.88
C ILE A 311 7.39 5.82 -15.14
N GLU A 312 6.15 5.74 -15.63
CA GLU A 312 5.79 5.04 -16.86
C GLU A 312 5.33 6.03 -17.93
N ALA A 313 5.94 6.00 -19.11
CA ALA A 313 5.51 6.80 -20.24
C ALA A 313 5.69 6.12 -21.59
N ILE A 314 4.96 6.58 -22.61
CA ILE A 314 5.17 6.11 -23.98
C ILE A 314 6.30 6.92 -24.61
N ASN A 315 6.21 8.25 -24.55
CA ASN A 315 7.19 9.15 -25.14
C ASN A 315 7.74 10.13 -24.10
N VAL A 316 9.06 10.29 -24.05
CA VAL A 316 9.73 11.22 -23.12
C VAL A 316 10.64 12.17 -23.90
N GLY A 317 10.48 13.46 -23.67
CA GLY A 317 11.19 14.52 -24.37
C GLY A 317 10.58 14.84 -25.74
N SER A 318 11.34 15.55 -26.57
CA SER A 318 10.91 15.91 -27.92
C SER A 318 12.08 15.94 -28.90
N LYS A 319 11.76 15.88 -30.20
CA LYS A 319 12.74 16.00 -31.30
C LYS A 319 13.53 17.32 -31.28
N MET A 320 13.03 18.34 -30.58
CA MET A 320 13.67 19.65 -30.43
C MET A 320 14.60 19.72 -29.20
N PHE A 321 14.89 18.59 -28.56
CA PHE A 321 15.77 18.49 -27.40
C PHE A 321 15.34 19.36 -26.21
N VAL A 322 14.03 19.55 -26.05
CA VAL A 322 13.47 20.29 -24.92
C VAL A 322 13.84 19.56 -23.62
N HIS A 323 14.49 20.29 -22.72
CA HIS A 323 14.97 19.76 -21.44
C HIS A 323 13.84 19.10 -20.65
N THR A 324 13.99 17.81 -20.38
CA THR A 324 13.02 16.99 -19.65
C THR A 324 13.76 16.19 -18.59
N GLU A 325 13.29 16.22 -17.34
CA GLU A 325 13.97 15.55 -16.24
C GLU A 325 13.01 14.58 -15.55
N LEU A 326 13.40 13.31 -15.49
CA LEU A 326 12.67 12.26 -14.80
C LEU A 326 13.51 11.79 -13.61
N ILE A 327 12.89 11.74 -12.43
CA ILE A 327 13.58 11.38 -11.21
C ILE A 327 12.77 10.38 -10.38
N VAL A 328 13.41 9.27 -10.00
CA VAL A 328 12.83 8.23 -9.14
C VAL A 328 13.72 7.85 -7.96
N GLY A 329 13.16 7.12 -7.01
CA GLY A 329 13.87 6.42 -5.93
C GLY A 329 13.87 7.14 -4.58
N GLU A 330 14.02 8.47 -4.57
CA GLU A 330 13.92 9.23 -3.31
C GLU A 330 12.59 9.98 -3.19
N PRO A 331 11.92 9.91 -2.03
CA PRO A 331 10.73 10.71 -1.77
C PRO A 331 10.98 12.21 -2.00
N PRO A 332 10.07 12.94 -2.67
CA PRO A 332 10.19 14.37 -2.90
C PRO A 332 10.52 15.21 -1.66
N GLU A 333 9.94 14.89 -0.50
CA GLU A 333 10.20 15.61 0.75
C GLU A 333 11.62 15.39 1.26
N LYS A 334 12.11 14.15 1.19
CA LYS A 334 13.48 13.78 1.55
C LYS A 334 14.47 14.55 0.68
N ARG A 335 14.25 14.58 -0.65
CA ARG A 335 15.10 15.35 -1.57
C ARG A 335 15.08 16.84 -1.26
N LYS A 336 13.89 17.42 -1.06
CA LYS A 336 13.76 18.84 -0.72
C LYS A 336 14.52 19.17 0.58
N ARG A 337 14.41 18.30 1.60
CA ARG A 337 15.16 18.47 2.85
C ARG A 337 16.68 18.40 2.63
N LYS A 338 17.16 17.46 1.81
CA LYS A 338 18.58 17.37 1.42
C LYS A 338 19.07 18.63 0.68
N GLU A 339 18.26 19.17 -0.22
CA GLU A 339 18.56 20.42 -0.93
C GLU A 339 18.63 21.62 0.03
N GLU A 340 17.70 21.72 0.98
CA GLU A 340 17.69 22.78 2.01
C GLU A 340 18.92 22.69 2.92
N ILE A 341 19.26 21.48 3.39
CA ILE A 341 20.43 21.24 4.23
C ILE A 341 21.72 21.53 3.46
N SER A 342 21.87 21.02 2.25
CA SER A 342 23.08 21.24 1.44
C SER A 342 23.32 22.70 1.11
N LYS A 343 22.24 23.46 0.83
CA LYS A 343 22.33 24.91 0.63
C LYS A 343 22.81 25.62 1.91
N LYS A 344 22.25 25.27 3.08
CA LYS A 344 22.68 25.82 4.36
C LYS A 344 24.13 25.48 4.70
N ILE A 345 24.57 24.24 4.43
CA ILE A 345 25.96 23.82 4.61
C ILE A 345 26.88 24.71 3.77
N SER A 346 26.57 24.90 2.48
CA SER A 346 27.38 25.76 1.60
C SER A 346 27.43 27.23 2.06
N GLU A 347 26.33 27.77 2.56
CA GLU A 347 26.27 29.13 3.12
C GLU A 347 27.10 29.25 4.42
N ASN A 348 27.03 28.24 5.29
CA ASN A 348 27.81 28.17 6.52
C ASN A 348 29.30 28.02 6.25
N GLU A 349 29.70 27.17 5.31
CA GLU A 349 31.11 26.99 4.90
C GLU A 349 31.73 28.29 4.39
N LYS A 350 31.01 29.06 3.56
CA LYS A 350 31.47 30.38 3.10
C LYS A 350 31.63 31.36 4.26
N SER A 351 30.71 31.33 5.21
CA SER A 351 30.76 32.19 6.40
C SER A 351 31.92 31.80 7.32
N ILE A 352 32.12 30.50 7.56
CA ILE A 352 33.22 29.94 8.37
C ILE A 352 34.57 30.31 7.74
N ASP A 353 34.74 30.16 6.42
CA ASP A 353 35.98 30.56 5.73
C ASP A 353 36.26 32.07 5.89
N GLY A 354 35.22 32.91 5.75
CA GLY A 354 35.32 34.35 5.99
C GLY A 354 35.75 34.70 7.42
N LEU A 355 35.13 34.09 8.43
CA LEU A 355 35.48 34.32 9.84
C LEU A 355 36.87 33.77 10.18
N ASN A 356 37.26 32.61 9.63
CA ASN A 356 38.60 32.04 9.81
C ASN A 356 39.70 32.96 9.25
N LYS A 357 39.46 33.62 8.12
CA LYS A 357 40.38 34.65 7.58
C LYS A 357 40.54 35.83 8.52
N ILE A 358 39.46 36.30 9.14
CA ILE A 358 39.48 37.41 10.11
C ILE A 358 40.24 37.00 11.38
N VAL A 359 39.92 35.82 11.94
CA VAL A 359 40.58 35.28 13.14
C VAL A 359 42.06 35.10 12.87
N SER A 360 42.44 34.46 11.77
CA SER A 360 43.86 34.24 11.43
C SER A 360 44.63 35.54 11.19
N TYR A 361 44.00 36.58 10.61
CA TYR A 361 44.60 37.91 10.46
C TYR A 361 44.85 38.58 11.82
N LEU A 362 43.84 38.58 12.70
CA LEU A 362 43.94 39.19 14.04
C LEU A 362 44.94 38.45 14.94
N THR A 363 45.00 37.12 14.86
CA THR A 363 45.98 36.31 15.61
C THR A 363 47.41 36.57 15.16
N LYS A 364 47.65 36.73 13.84
CA LYS A 364 48.98 37.04 13.29
C LYS A 364 49.51 38.42 13.69
N LEU A 365 48.61 39.41 13.85
CA LEU A 365 48.99 40.78 14.19
C LEU A 365 49.13 41.03 15.70
N GLY A 366 48.72 40.08 16.54
CA GLY A 366 48.54 40.29 17.97
C GLY A 366 47.27 41.10 18.22
N VAL A 367 46.30 40.50 18.91
CA VAL A 367 44.95 41.09 19.06
C VAL A 367 45.02 42.39 19.86
N PRO A 368 44.72 43.56 19.27
CA PRO A 368 44.71 44.84 19.98
C PRO A 368 43.58 44.90 21.01
N GLU A 369 43.78 45.66 22.10
CA GLU A 369 42.85 45.72 23.24
C GLU A 369 41.46 46.26 22.86
N ASP A 370 41.42 47.23 21.94
CA ASP A 370 40.21 47.83 21.35
C ASP A 370 39.43 46.86 20.44
N LYS A 371 40.09 45.84 19.90
CA LYS A 371 39.49 44.82 19.03
C LYS A 371 39.20 43.49 19.73
N ARG A 372 39.56 43.35 21.01
CA ARG A 372 39.45 42.11 21.77
C ARG A 372 37.99 41.63 21.90
N ALA A 373 37.05 42.55 22.14
CA ALA A 373 35.62 42.23 22.20
C ALA A 373 35.06 41.74 20.84
N ILE A 374 35.53 42.32 19.73
CA ILE A 374 35.15 41.90 18.38
C ILE A 374 35.72 40.51 18.08
N TYR A 375 36.98 40.27 18.47
CA TYR A 375 37.63 38.98 18.32
C TYR A 375 36.91 37.87 19.10
N GLU A 376 36.56 38.10 20.37
CA GLU A 376 35.79 37.15 21.18
C GLU A 376 34.39 36.87 20.60
N LYS A 377 33.69 37.91 20.14
CA LYS A 377 32.39 37.76 19.46
C LYS A 377 32.53 36.97 18.15
N THR A 378 33.60 37.19 17.40
CA THR A 378 33.91 36.50 16.15
C THR A 378 34.19 35.02 16.42
N LEU A 379 35.03 34.70 17.41
CA LEU A 379 35.30 33.33 17.83
C LEU A 379 34.03 32.60 18.29
N LYS A 380 33.19 33.26 19.10
CA LYS A 380 31.91 32.67 19.54
C LYS A 380 30.98 32.36 18.38
N SER A 381 30.88 33.28 17.42
CA SER A 381 30.05 33.10 16.21
C SER A 381 30.60 31.99 15.32
N LEU A 382 31.93 31.89 15.19
CA LEU A 382 32.60 30.84 14.45
C LEU A 382 32.33 29.45 15.06
N LEU A 383 32.53 29.29 16.37
CA LEU A 383 32.25 28.03 17.07
C LEU A 383 30.78 27.62 16.95
N GLN A 384 29.86 28.59 17.00
CA GLN A 384 28.43 28.34 16.82
C GLN A 384 28.11 27.84 15.41
N LEU A 385 28.65 28.50 14.38
CA LEU A 385 28.45 28.10 12.98
C LEU A 385 29.09 26.75 12.68
N GLU A 386 30.28 26.45 13.22
CA GLU A 386 30.93 25.15 13.08
C GLU A 386 30.11 24.03 13.72
N ALA A 387 29.55 24.27 14.92
CA ALA A 387 28.68 23.30 15.60
C ALA A 387 27.38 23.06 14.81
N GLU A 388 26.75 24.13 14.31
CA GLU A 388 25.56 24.04 13.46
C GLU A 388 25.86 23.29 12.15
N ASN A 389 26.96 23.63 11.47
CA ASN A 389 27.35 22.99 10.21
C ASN A 389 27.67 21.50 10.41
N LYS A 390 28.31 21.15 11.53
CA LYS A 390 28.52 19.75 11.92
C LYS A 390 27.20 19.01 12.11
N SER A 391 26.24 19.60 12.84
CA SER A 391 24.91 19.00 13.04
C SER A 391 24.17 18.79 11.73
N LEU A 392 24.25 19.76 10.80
CA LEU A 392 23.64 19.65 9.47
C LEU A 392 24.31 18.56 8.62
N LEU A 393 25.63 18.42 8.71
CA LEU A 393 26.37 17.34 8.03
C LEU A 393 25.99 15.96 8.57
N ASP A 394 25.78 15.84 9.88
CA ASP A 394 25.36 14.58 10.49
C ASP A 394 23.90 14.24 10.09
N GLU A 395 22.97 15.20 10.11
CA GLU A 395 21.60 15.02 9.59
C GLU A 395 21.61 14.62 8.10
N TYR A 396 22.46 15.27 7.27
CA TYR A 396 22.60 14.93 5.86
C TYR A 396 23.10 13.50 5.65
N ARG A 397 24.04 13.03 6.49
CA ARG A 397 24.54 11.65 6.46
C ARG A 397 23.46 10.65 6.85
N GLU A 398 22.68 10.93 7.90
CA GLU A 398 21.57 10.07 8.34
C GLU A 398 20.50 9.92 7.25
N LEU A 399 20.16 11.03 6.57
CA LEU A 399 19.23 11.00 5.44
C LEU A 399 19.77 10.18 4.25
N ASN A 400 21.10 10.02 4.11
CA ASN A 400 21.71 9.21 3.07
C ASN A 400 21.90 7.74 3.47
N SER A 401 22.00 7.41 4.76
CA SER A 401 22.22 6.04 5.23
C SER A 401 20.96 5.17 5.24
N ASN A 402 19.77 5.78 5.32
CA ASN A 402 18.48 5.07 5.26
C ASN A 402 18.08 4.67 3.83
N ASN A 403 19.03 4.15 3.04
CA ASN A 403 18.74 3.58 1.73
C ASN A 403 18.25 2.13 1.91
N ASP A 404 17.08 1.98 2.52
CA ASP A 404 16.27 0.77 2.34
C ASP A 404 15.89 0.71 0.86
N GLU A 405 16.39 -0.31 0.15
CA GLU A 405 15.90 -0.90 -1.10
C GLU A 405 14.89 -0.08 -1.94
N SER A 406 15.26 1.14 -2.30
CA SER A 406 14.53 1.94 -3.26
C SER A 406 14.88 1.43 -4.66
N PHE A 407 14.00 0.63 -5.25
CA PHE A 407 14.06 0.29 -6.66
C PHE A 407 13.22 1.31 -7.43
N GLY A 408 13.75 2.54 -7.56
CA GLY A 408 13.21 3.52 -8.48
C GLY A 408 13.35 3.02 -9.93
N ILE A 409 12.24 2.93 -10.66
CA ILE A 409 12.24 2.42 -12.04
C ILE A 409 11.62 3.44 -12.99
N ILE A 410 12.16 3.58 -14.20
CA ILE A 410 11.56 4.40 -15.26
C ILE A 410 11.36 3.53 -16.50
N LYS A 411 10.12 3.39 -16.95
CA LYS A 411 9.75 2.60 -18.12
C LYS A 411 9.27 3.49 -19.25
N VAL A 412 9.82 3.29 -20.45
CA VAL A 412 9.46 4.06 -21.64
C VAL A 412 9.11 3.13 -22.80
N TYR A 413 7.83 3.10 -23.16
CA TYR A 413 7.23 2.13 -24.09
C TYR A 413 7.38 2.48 -25.57
N ASP A 414 7.89 3.67 -25.93
CA ASP A 414 8.26 4.00 -27.31
C ASP A 414 9.63 4.68 -27.34
N THR A 415 9.72 6.00 -27.21
CA THR A 415 10.98 6.74 -27.46
C THR A 415 11.31 7.72 -26.32
N VAL A 416 12.58 7.70 -25.89
CA VAL A 416 13.20 8.77 -25.09
C VAL A 416 14.06 9.61 -26.03
N TYR A 417 13.71 10.89 -26.16
CA TYR A 417 14.43 11.83 -27.00
C TYR A 417 15.62 12.45 -26.25
N PRO A 418 16.65 12.91 -26.98
CA PRO A 418 17.77 13.62 -26.36
C PRO A 418 17.34 14.92 -25.68
N GLY A 419 18.17 15.41 -24.76
CA GLY A 419 17.80 16.49 -23.83
C GLY A 419 17.03 16.01 -22.60
N THR A 420 16.78 14.69 -22.52
CA THR A 420 16.23 14.04 -21.33
C THR A 420 17.33 13.70 -20.33
N LYS A 421 17.14 14.06 -19.06
CA LYS A 421 17.96 13.64 -17.94
C LYS A 421 17.18 12.65 -17.08
N ILE A 422 17.78 11.50 -16.83
CA ILE A 422 17.23 10.45 -15.98
C ILE A 422 18.03 10.45 -14.68
N THR A 423 17.35 10.46 -13.54
CA THR A 423 17.99 10.36 -12.22
C THR A 423 17.30 9.27 -11.41
N ILE A 424 18.07 8.33 -10.85
CA ILE A 424 17.58 7.28 -9.97
C ILE A 424 18.40 7.38 -8.68
N ASP A 425 17.72 7.72 -7.59
CA ASP A 425 18.31 8.13 -6.32
C ASP A 425 19.29 9.32 -6.48
N ASP A 426 20.60 9.04 -6.38
CA ASP A 426 21.74 9.96 -6.48
C ASP A 426 22.51 9.85 -7.81
N VAL A 427 22.19 8.86 -8.65
CA VAL A 427 22.85 8.64 -9.94
C VAL A 427 22.06 9.32 -11.05
N SER A 428 22.73 9.98 -11.99
CA SER A 428 22.07 10.63 -13.13
C SER A 428 22.74 10.33 -14.46
N ARG A 429 21.93 10.25 -15.52
CA ARG A 429 22.35 9.96 -16.89
C ARG A 429 21.64 10.91 -17.86
N ASN A 430 22.40 11.53 -18.75
CA ASN A 430 21.85 12.37 -19.83
C ASN A 430 21.71 11.54 -21.11
N ILE A 431 20.53 11.61 -21.73
CA ILE A 431 20.24 10.98 -23.02
C ILE A 431 20.73 11.88 -24.14
N LYS A 432 21.70 11.38 -24.92
CA LYS A 432 22.33 12.10 -26.04
C LYS A 432 21.77 11.67 -27.39
N ASP A 433 21.38 10.40 -27.50
CA ASP A 433 20.80 9.80 -28.69
C ASP A 433 19.44 9.18 -28.36
N PRO A 434 18.47 9.16 -29.30
CA PRO A 434 17.18 8.55 -29.05
C PRO A 434 17.31 7.07 -28.67
N VAL A 435 16.70 6.67 -27.55
CA VAL A 435 16.59 5.26 -27.13
C VAL A 435 15.13 4.82 -27.12
N LYS A 436 14.86 3.54 -27.39
CA LYS A 436 13.50 3.04 -27.58
C LYS A 436 13.19 1.76 -26.82
N TYR A 437 11.95 1.63 -26.36
CA TYR A 437 11.43 0.45 -25.64
C TYR A 437 12.35 0.05 -24.49
N VAL A 438 12.55 0.98 -23.54
CA VAL A 438 13.58 0.88 -22.52
C VAL A 438 13.02 0.93 -21.11
N THR A 439 13.70 0.24 -20.21
CA THR A 439 13.58 0.36 -18.76
C THR A 439 14.91 0.87 -18.21
N PHE A 440 14.89 1.95 -17.44
CA PHE A 440 16.05 2.45 -16.71
C PHE A 440 16.02 1.94 -15.28
N VAL A 441 17.12 1.33 -14.86
CA VAL A 441 17.32 0.83 -13.49
C VAL A 441 18.70 1.23 -13.00
N ARG A 442 18.83 1.47 -11.70
CA ARG A 442 20.12 1.73 -11.07
C ARG A 442 20.94 0.44 -11.02
N ASN A 443 22.20 0.51 -11.45
CA ASN A 443 23.19 -0.54 -11.25
C ASN A 443 24.46 0.07 -10.65
N GLY A 444 24.56 0.02 -9.31
CA GLY A 444 25.66 0.63 -8.57
C GLY A 444 25.73 2.15 -8.77
N ALA A 445 26.77 2.60 -9.46
CA ALA A 445 27.06 4.01 -9.74
C ALA A 445 26.65 4.46 -11.16
N ASP A 446 25.98 3.59 -11.92
CA ASP A 446 25.46 3.90 -13.27
C ASP A 446 23.96 3.56 -13.36
N ILE A 447 23.33 3.97 -14.46
CA ILE A 447 21.95 3.65 -14.83
C ILE A 447 22.00 2.75 -16.05
N ASP A 448 21.56 1.50 -15.89
CA ASP A 448 21.45 0.55 -17.00
C ASP A 448 20.20 0.84 -17.85
N ILE A 449 20.31 0.53 -19.14
CA ILE A 449 19.24 0.63 -20.11
C ILE A 449 18.88 -0.79 -20.54
N LEU A 450 17.78 -1.31 -20.02
CA LEU A 450 17.27 -2.65 -20.30
C LEU A 450 16.12 -2.56 -21.32
N PRO A 451 15.82 -3.64 -22.06
CA PRO A 451 14.57 -3.72 -22.83
C PRO A 451 13.33 -3.56 -21.95
N ILE A 452 12.23 -3.09 -22.53
CA ILE A 452 10.93 -3.10 -21.85
C ILE A 452 10.51 -4.56 -21.59
N GLY A 453 10.16 -4.87 -20.34
CA GLY A 453 9.76 -6.21 -19.88
C GLY A 453 8.25 -6.33 -19.69
#